data_AF-A0A096LPQ9-F1
#
_entry.id   AF-A0A096LPQ9-F1
#
_cell.length_a   1.000
_cell.length_b   1.000
_cell.length_c   1.000
_cell.angle_alpha   90.00
_cell.angle_beta   90.00
_cell.angle_gamma   90.00
#
_symmetry.space_group_name_H-M   'P 1'
#
loop_
_entity.id
_entity.type
_entity.pdbx_description
1 polymer ?
#
loop_
_entity_poly.entity_id
_entity_poly.type
_entity_poly.pdbx_seq_one_letter_code
_entity_poly.pdbx_strand_id
1 'polypeptide(L)'
;TVKISVVTSGQTFGAHDELLNQLGRKLELLQTDRDRSSVTMLFCPITSRVGSDVEAAMSNLSGTGDQNVILVLMHHTRDPSYSTAGTDWADVYPNVISSVHVLFHESVPGLLTCSQNNMAVDQMLRKL
;
A
#
# COMPACT_ATOMS: atom_id res chain seq x y z
N THR A 1 10.57 -5.85 -16.14
CA THR A 1 10.85 -5.76 -14.68
C THR A 1 10.68 -4.35 -14.13
N VAL A 2 9.84 -4.16 -13.12
CA VAL A 2 9.71 -2.92 -12.34
C VAL A 2 10.40 -3.09 -10.99
N LYS A 3 11.32 -2.17 -10.64
CA LYS A 3 12.09 -2.24 -9.39
C LYS A 3 11.36 -1.48 -8.28
N ILE A 4 11.00 -2.20 -7.22
CA ILE A 4 10.23 -1.66 -6.12
C ILE A 4 10.98 -1.85 -4.81
N SER A 5 10.78 -0.94 -3.86
CA SER A 5 11.08 -1.21 -2.45
C SER A 5 9.78 -1.36 -1.69
N VAL A 6 9.78 -2.20 -0.67
CA VAL A 6 8.60 -2.48 0.16
C VAL A 6 8.89 -1.99 1.57
N VAL A 7 7.98 -1.20 2.11
CA VAL A 7 8.03 -0.73 3.50
C VAL A 7 6.67 -1.01 4.12
N THR A 8 6.68 -1.55 5.34
CA THR A 8 5.46 -1.84 6.08
C THR A 8 5.54 -1.14 7.43
N SER A 9 4.54 -0.32 7.77
CA SER A 9 4.54 0.46 9.03
C SER A 9 3.90 -0.26 10.22
N GLY A 10 3.36 -1.45 10.03
CA GLY A 10 2.65 -2.19 11.07
C GLY A 10 2.34 -3.64 10.69
N GLN A 11 1.50 -4.30 11.49
CA GLN A 11 1.14 -5.70 11.24
C GLN A 11 0.10 -5.84 10.13
N THR A 12 0.40 -6.67 9.13
CA THR A 12 -0.46 -6.90 7.94
C THR A 12 -1.02 -8.31 7.84
N PHE A 13 -0.58 -9.24 8.71
CA PHE A 13 -0.93 -10.66 8.66
C PHE A 13 -0.71 -11.32 7.28
N GLY A 14 0.34 -10.90 6.56
CA GLY A 14 0.67 -11.44 5.23
C GLY A 14 -0.16 -10.88 4.07
N ALA A 15 -1.12 -9.97 4.34
CA ALA A 15 -1.94 -9.37 3.28
C ALA A 15 -1.11 -8.53 2.28
N HIS A 16 -0.01 -7.92 2.74
CA HIS A 16 0.91 -7.20 1.85
C HIS A 16 1.62 -8.14 0.86
N ASP A 17 2.06 -9.32 1.31
CA ASP A 17 2.67 -10.35 0.45
C ASP A 17 1.67 -10.86 -0.57
N GLU A 18 0.42 -11.07 -0.16
CA GLU A 18 -0.63 -11.44 -1.11
C GLU A 18 -0.85 -10.36 -2.17
N LEU A 19 -0.89 -9.08 -1.79
CA LEU A 19 -1.03 -7.98 -2.75
C LEU A 19 0.14 -7.96 -3.75
N LEU A 20 1.38 -8.10 -3.25
CA LEU A 20 2.58 -8.19 -4.09
C LEU A 20 2.53 -9.39 -5.04
N ASN A 21 2.06 -10.54 -4.58
CA ASN A 21 1.88 -11.73 -5.40
C ASN A 21 0.82 -11.52 -6.50
N GLN A 22 -0.28 -10.83 -6.20
CA GLN A 22 -1.31 -10.50 -7.19
C GLN A 22 -0.76 -9.56 -8.28
N LEU A 23 0.06 -8.58 -7.90
CA LEU A 23 0.76 -7.70 -8.85
C LEU A 23 1.79 -8.48 -9.67
N GLY A 24 2.60 -9.33 -9.01
CA GLY A 24 3.65 -10.16 -9.61
C GLY A 24 3.16 -11.13 -10.69
N ARG A 25 1.88 -11.55 -10.61
CA ARG A 25 1.23 -12.37 -11.64
C ARG A 25 0.94 -11.61 -12.94
N LYS A 26 0.79 -10.28 -12.87
CA LYS A 26 0.43 -9.41 -14.00
C LYS A 26 1.61 -8.55 -14.49
N LEU A 27 2.58 -8.28 -13.62
CA LEU A 27 3.73 -7.44 -13.88
C LEU A 27 4.96 -8.02 -13.19
N GLU A 28 6.07 -8.11 -13.90
CA GLU A 28 7.33 -8.61 -13.33
C GLU A 28 7.91 -7.60 -12.34
N LEU A 29 7.79 -7.88 -11.04
CA LEU A 29 8.32 -7.06 -9.95
C LEU A 29 9.67 -7.59 -9.49
N LEU A 30 10.62 -6.68 -9.25
CA LEU A 30 11.88 -6.97 -8.58
C LEU A 30 11.98 -6.13 -7.32
N GLN A 31 11.94 -6.78 -6.16
CA GLN A 31 12.17 -6.10 -4.90
C GLN A 31 13.66 -5.79 -4.74
N THR A 32 13.98 -4.52 -4.51
CA THR A 32 15.35 -4.04 -4.29
C THR A 32 15.41 -3.12 -3.09
N ASP A 33 16.61 -2.74 -2.70
CA ASP A 33 16.83 -1.63 -1.79
C ASP A 33 16.23 -0.33 -2.34
N ARG A 34 15.87 0.57 -1.42
CA ARG A 34 15.13 1.80 -1.70
C ARG A 34 15.87 2.69 -2.72
N ASP A 35 17.17 2.87 -2.55
CA ASP A 35 18.06 3.63 -3.45
C ASP A 35 18.17 3.06 -4.88
N ARG A 36 17.76 1.81 -5.08
CA ARG A 36 17.81 1.09 -6.38
C ARG A 36 16.43 0.90 -7.01
N SER A 37 15.38 1.40 -6.37
CA SER A 37 14.00 1.26 -6.78
C SER A 37 13.41 2.56 -7.32
N SER A 38 12.46 2.46 -8.25
CA SER A 38 11.77 3.65 -8.79
C SER A 38 10.53 4.03 -7.97
N VAL A 39 9.95 3.07 -7.23
CA VAL A 39 8.73 3.24 -6.46
C VAL A 39 8.85 2.49 -5.13
N THR A 40 8.49 3.16 -4.02
CA THR A 40 8.26 2.51 -2.73
C THR A 40 6.78 2.15 -2.60
N MET A 41 6.48 0.89 -2.32
CA MET A 41 5.18 0.46 -1.83
C MET A 41 5.17 0.58 -0.31
N LEU A 42 4.46 1.58 0.22
CA LEU A 42 4.33 1.82 1.65
C LEU A 42 3.00 1.22 2.14
N PHE A 43 3.07 0.08 2.80
CA PHE A 43 1.94 -0.58 3.44
C PHE A 43 1.68 0.02 4.81
N CYS A 44 0.52 0.64 4.97
CA CYS A 44 0.08 1.35 6.15
C CYS A 44 -1.19 0.70 6.72
N PRO A 45 -1.08 -0.27 7.64
CA PRO A 45 -2.20 -0.78 8.40
C PRO A 45 -2.81 0.31 9.28
N ILE A 46 -4.12 0.53 9.11
CA ILE A 46 -4.88 1.48 9.91
C ILE A 46 -5.31 0.77 11.19
N THR A 47 -4.72 1.17 12.31
CA THR A 47 -4.93 0.57 13.63
C THR A 47 -5.50 1.54 14.64
N SER A 48 -5.33 2.85 14.39
CA SER A 48 -5.82 3.90 15.26
C SER A 48 -6.71 4.87 14.47
N ARG A 49 -6.08 5.75 13.68
CA ARG A 49 -6.71 6.78 12.87
C ARG A 49 -5.87 6.96 11.62
N VAL A 50 -6.57 7.07 10.48
CA VAL A 50 -5.95 7.18 9.16
C VAL A 50 -4.85 8.25 9.11
N GLY A 51 -5.12 9.45 9.64
CA GLY A 51 -4.12 10.54 9.60
C GLY A 51 -2.84 10.24 10.39
N SER A 52 -2.99 9.79 11.64
CA SER A 52 -1.84 9.51 12.51
C SER A 52 -1.03 8.30 12.03
N ASP A 53 -1.71 7.25 11.56
CA ASP A 53 -1.04 6.05 11.04
C ASP A 53 -0.26 6.37 9.75
N VAL A 54 -0.81 7.21 8.86
CA VAL A 54 -0.12 7.66 7.65
C VAL A 54 1.07 8.57 7.98
N GLU A 55 0.92 9.52 8.90
CA GLU A 55 2.02 10.40 9.32
C GLU A 55 3.21 9.60 9.89
N ALA A 56 2.92 8.62 10.75
CA ALA A 56 3.93 7.72 11.29
C ALA A 56 4.58 6.86 10.18
N ALA A 57 3.78 6.32 9.26
CA ALA A 57 4.28 5.51 8.15
C ALA A 57 5.18 6.31 7.20
N MET A 58 4.79 7.53 6.84
CA MET A 58 5.58 8.43 5.99
C MET A 58 6.88 8.88 6.67
N SER A 59 6.86 9.07 8.00
CA SER A 59 8.05 9.41 8.77
C SER A 59 9.15 8.33 8.69
N ASN A 60 8.78 7.06 8.52
CA ASN A 60 9.75 5.95 8.30
C ASN A 60 10.49 6.05 6.96
N LEU A 61 10.01 6.86 6.02
CA LEU A 61 10.64 7.06 4.71
C LEU A 61 11.68 8.20 4.70
N SER A 62 11.85 8.92 5.81
CA SER A 62 12.77 10.05 5.90
C SER A 62 14.21 9.66 5.47
N GLY A 63 14.84 10.51 4.65
CA GLY A 63 16.23 10.35 4.18
C GLY A 63 16.44 10.28 2.66
N THR A 64 15.39 10.17 1.84
CA THR A 64 15.52 10.13 0.36
C THR A 64 14.35 10.87 -0.28
N GLY A 65 14.49 12.19 -0.46
CA GLY A 65 13.40 13.13 -0.71
C GLY A 65 12.60 12.96 -2.02
N ASP A 66 13.08 12.14 -2.97
CA ASP A 66 12.57 12.18 -4.35
C ASP A 66 11.95 10.88 -4.84
N GLN A 67 11.79 9.87 -3.97
CA GLN A 67 11.24 8.59 -4.41
C GLN A 67 9.71 8.57 -4.40
N ASN A 68 9.13 8.16 -5.53
CA ASN A 68 7.70 7.96 -5.68
C ASN A 68 7.18 6.90 -4.68
N VAL A 69 6.06 7.20 -4.04
CA VAL A 69 5.39 6.33 -3.07
C VAL A 69 4.01 5.97 -3.59
N ILE A 70 3.71 4.68 -3.58
CA ILE A 70 2.34 4.17 -3.57
C ILE A 70 1.98 3.89 -2.11
N LEU A 71 1.10 4.71 -1.55
CA LEU A 71 0.63 4.57 -0.19
C LEU A 71 -0.55 3.58 -0.18
N VAL A 72 -0.35 2.42 0.43
CA VAL A 72 -1.36 1.36 0.55
C VAL A 72 -1.96 1.41 1.94
N LEU A 73 -3.11 2.05 2.07
CA LEU A 73 -3.89 2.10 3.31
C LEU A 73 -4.63 0.77 3.50
N MET A 74 -4.24 0.01 4.51
CA MET A 74 -4.79 -1.32 4.79
C MET A 74 -5.78 -1.21 5.95
N HIS A 75 -7.07 -1.36 5.64
CA HIS A 75 -8.15 -1.28 6.62
C HIS A 75 -8.44 -2.66 7.20
N HIS A 76 -8.27 -2.77 8.50
CA HIS A 76 -8.55 -4.00 9.23
C HIS A 76 -10.05 -4.12 9.48
N THR A 77 -10.72 -5.00 8.72
CA THR A 77 -12.19 -5.14 8.77
C THR A 77 -12.63 -6.48 8.23
N ARG A 78 -13.75 -7.02 8.75
CA ARG A 78 -14.42 -8.20 8.18
C ARG A 78 -15.47 -7.83 7.13
N ASP A 79 -15.81 -6.55 6.99
CA ASP A 79 -16.84 -6.08 6.07
C ASP A 79 -16.24 -5.84 4.68
N PRO A 80 -16.58 -6.66 3.65
CA PRO A 80 -16.06 -6.48 2.29
C PRO A 80 -16.64 -5.24 1.58
N SER A 81 -17.65 -4.60 2.18
CA SER A 81 -18.29 -3.38 1.70
C SER A 81 -17.90 -2.12 2.50
N TYR A 82 -16.88 -2.24 3.36
CA TYR A 82 -16.40 -1.13 4.18
C TYR A 82 -16.03 0.08 3.32
N SER A 83 -16.66 1.22 3.61
CA SER A 83 -16.44 2.46 2.86
C SER A 83 -15.09 3.07 3.23
N THR A 84 -14.24 3.24 2.24
CA THR A 84 -12.96 3.95 2.39
C THR A 84 -13.05 5.31 1.74
N ALA A 85 -13.62 6.27 2.47
CA ALA A 85 -13.45 7.69 2.16
C ALA A 85 -12.12 8.16 2.74
N GLY A 86 -11.46 9.12 2.09
CA GLY A 86 -10.17 9.59 2.57
C GLY A 86 -9.64 10.82 1.88
N THR A 87 -8.64 11.40 2.53
CA THR A 87 -7.79 12.47 2.02
C THR A 87 -7.04 12.00 0.77
N ASP A 88 -6.90 12.88 -0.22
CA ASP A 88 -5.89 12.67 -1.26
C ASP A 88 -4.51 12.96 -0.68
N TRP A 89 -3.76 11.92 -0.35
CA TRP A 89 -2.45 12.08 0.28
C TRP A 89 -1.39 12.70 -0.65
N ALA A 90 -1.65 12.80 -1.96
CA ALA A 90 -0.78 13.55 -2.86
C ALA A 90 -0.76 15.06 -2.54
N ASP A 91 -1.85 15.60 -1.98
CA ASP A 91 -1.94 17.01 -1.55
C ASP A 91 -1.11 17.29 -0.28
N VAL A 92 -0.84 16.26 0.52
CA VAL A 92 -0.11 16.36 1.80
C VAL A 92 1.36 15.95 1.63
N TYR A 93 1.60 14.91 0.82
CA TYR A 93 2.93 14.35 0.58
C TYR A 93 3.20 14.31 -0.93
N PRO A 94 3.97 15.27 -1.47
CA PRO A 94 4.15 15.43 -2.93
C PRO A 94 4.76 14.21 -3.64
N ASN A 95 5.46 13.35 -2.91
CA ASN A 95 6.04 12.12 -3.45
C ASN A 95 5.05 10.94 -3.49
N VAL A 96 3.85 11.08 -2.92
CA VAL A 96 2.78 10.08 -3.03
C VAL A 96 2.11 10.21 -4.39
N ILE A 97 2.36 9.26 -5.29
CA ILE A 97 1.82 9.25 -6.66
C ILE A 97 0.49 8.50 -6.78
N SER A 98 0.12 7.76 -5.73
CA SER A 98 -1.15 7.07 -5.62
C SER A 98 -1.45 6.66 -4.17
N SER A 99 -2.67 6.95 -3.72
CA SER A 99 -3.25 6.40 -2.49
C SER A 99 -4.19 5.27 -2.85
N VAL A 100 -3.97 4.08 -2.28
CA VAL A 100 -4.70 2.86 -2.58
C VAL A 100 -5.26 2.30 -1.28
N HIS A 101 -6.52 1.88 -1.29
CA HIS A 101 -7.19 1.31 -0.12
C HIS A 101 -7.43 -0.18 -0.30
N VAL A 102 -7.02 -0.98 0.68
CA VAL A 102 -7.27 -2.41 0.72
C VAL A 102 -7.93 -2.84 2.02
N LEU A 103 -8.72 -3.89 1.98
CA LEU A 103 -9.40 -4.48 3.14
C LEU A 103 -8.77 -5.83 3.47
N PHE A 104 -8.44 -6.04 4.74
CA PHE A 104 -7.84 -7.29 5.22
C PHE A 104 -8.32 -7.63 6.62
N HIS A 105 -8.20 -8.89 7.02
CA HIS A 105 -8.52 -9.35 8.36
C HIS A 105 -7.78 -10.64 8.67
N GLU A 106 -7.20 -10.80 9.85
CA GLU A 106 -6.38 -11.95 10.26
C GLU A 106 -7.12 -13.29 10.26
N SER A 107 -8.45 -13.27 10.36
CA SER A 107 -9.27 -14.49 10.32
C SER A 107 -9.44 -15.10 8.92
N VAL A 108 -9.08 -14.36 7.88
CA VAL A 108 -9.03 -14.83 6.48
C VAL A 108 -7.59 -14.64 6.02
N PRO A 109 -6.92 -15.64 5.45
CA PRO A 109 -5.54 -15.45 5.00
C PRO A 109 -5.44 -14.28 4.01
N GLY A 110 -4.69 -13.24 4.38
CA GLY A 110 -4.39 -12.09 3.54
C GLY A 110 -5.55 -11.12 3.28
N LEU A 111 -5.83 -10.82 2.01
CA LEU A 111 -6.79 -9.81 1.58
C LEU A 111 -8.22 -10.35 1.53
N LEU A 112 -9.22 -9.50 1.83
CA LEU A 112 -10.61 -9.85 1.56
C LEU A 112 -10.85 -10.03 0.05
N THR A 113 -11.66 -11.01 -0.32
CA THR A 113 -12.17 -11.12 -1.69
C THR A 113 -13.30 -10.11 -1.89
N CYS A 114 -12.99 -8.94 -2.45
CA CYS A 114 -13.97 -7.88 -2.72
C CYS A 114 -13.59 -7.02 -3.94
N SER A 115 -14.56 -6.27 -4.47
CA SER A 115 -14.34 -5.37 -5.60
C SER A 115 -13.30 -4.29 -5.31
N GLN A 116 -13.25 -3.78 -4.08
CA GLN A 116 -12.28 -2.75 -3.69
C GLN A 116 -10.83 -3.24 -3.81
N ASN A 117 -10.53 -4.45 -3.33
CA ASN A 117 -9.17 -5.00 -3.44
C ASN A 117 -8.79 -5.29 -4.90
N ASN A 118 -9.74 -5.72 -5.74
CA ASN A 118 -9.50 -5.87 -7.17
C ASN A 118 -9.18 -4.52 -7.83
N MET A 119 -9.94 -3.47 -7.50
CA MET A 119 -9.70 -2.11 -7.98
C MET A 119 -8.37 -1.55 -7.51
N ALA A 120 -7.97 -1.85 -6.27
CA ALA A 120 -6.68 -1.48 -5.71
C ALA A 120 -5.52 -2.06 -6.52
N VAL A 121 -5.58 -3.35 -6.85
CA VAL A 121 -4.58 -4.00 -7.72
C VAL A 121 -4.51 -3.30 -9.08
N ASP A 122 -5.64 -3.08 -9.73
CA ASP A 122 -5.68 -2.45 -11.05
C ASP A 122 -5.18 -0.98 -10.99
N GLN A 123 -5.43 -0.27 -9.89
CA GLN A 123 -4.90 1.08 -9.67
C GLN A 123 -3.38 1.07 -9.51
N MET A 124 -2.83 0.15 -8.72
CA MET A 124 -1.39 0.01 -8.55
C MET A 124 -0.71 -0.33 -9.88
N LEU A 125 -1.29 -1.24 -10.67
CA LEU A 125 -0.75 -1.60 -11.99
C LEU A 125 -0.74 -0.45 -13.00
N ARG A 126 -1.63 0.54 -12.88
CA ARG A 126 -1.60 1.74 -13.73
C ARG A 126 -0.47 2.71 -13.36
N LYS A 127 0.15 2.54 -12.18
CA LYS A 127 1.17 3.43 -11.63
C LYS A 127 2.57 2.82 -11.64
N LEU A 128 2.66 1.50 -11.78
CA LEU A 128 3.89 0.71 -11.91
C LEU A 128 4.23 0.50 -13.38
#